data_AF-A0A4X1U7A2-F1
#
_entry.id   AF-A0A4X1U7A2-F1
#
_cell.length_a   1.000
_cell.length_b   1.000
_cell.length_c   1.000
_cell.angle_alpha   90.00
_cell.angle_beta   90.00
_cell.angle_gamma   90.00
#
_symmetry.space_group_name_H-M   'P 1'
#
loop_
_entity.id
_entity.type
_entity.pdbx_description
1 polymer ?
#
loop_
_entity_poly.entity_id
_entity_poly.type
_entity_poly.pdbx_seq_one_letter_code
_entity_poly.pdbx_strand_id
1 'polypeptide(L)'
;MVPRLEAELLVLNPLRAVWLTLAAAFLLTLLLQLMPPRLLPGCALFQDLIRHGKTKHGGPPRPAICRAFDVPKRYFSHFYIMSVLWNGFLLWNLTQALFLGVPFPDWLHVLLRLLGAAQFRGGELALSAFLVLVFLWLHSVRRLLECFYVSVFSDAVIHIVQYCFGLVYYVLVGLTVLSQVPMDGRHVNVIGKNLVMQARWFHILGMMMFIWSSVHQYKCHVILGNLRKNKAGVVIHCNHRIPFGDWFEYVSSPNYLAELMIYISMAVTFGFHNLTWWLVVTYVFFNQALSAFLSHKFYRSKFVSYPKHRKAFLPFLF
;
A
#
# COMPACT_ATOMS: atom_id res chain seq x y z
N MET A 1 -29.68 3.48 -22.26
CA MET A 1 -28.23 3.77 -22.21
C MET A 1 -27.54 3.18 -20.96
N VAL A 2 -28.02 2.05 -20.45
CA VAL A 2 -27.49 1.29 -19.29
C VAL A 2 -26.73 -0.02 -19.64
N PRO A 3 -26.86 -0.65 -20.83
CA PRO A 3 -26.31 -2.01 -21.01
C PRO A 3 -24.77 -2.06 -21.15
N ARG A 4 -24.11 -0.93 -21.40
CA ARG A 4 -22.64 -0.89 -21.58
C ARG A 4 -21.88 -0.93 -20.24
N LEU A 5 -22.48 -0.41 -19.16
CA LEU A 5 -21.87 -0.40 -17.83
C LEU A 5 -21.93 -1.79 -17.19
N GLU A 6 -23.04 -2.52 -17.39
CA GLU A 6 -23.22 -3.89 -16.92
C GLU A 6 -22.30 -4.88 -17.67
N ALA A 7 -22.09 -4.67 -18.97
CA ALA A 7 -21.16 -5.48 -19.76
C ALA A 7 -19.67 -5.29 -19.37
N GLU A 8 -19.26 -4.07 -19.00
CA GLU A 8 -17.88 -3.80 -18.54
C GLU A 8 -17.57 -4.31 -17.12
N LEU A 9 -18.61 -4.52 -16.29
CA LEU A 9 -18.49 -5.14 -14.96
C LEU A 9 -18.28 -6.67 -15.03
N LEU A 10 -18.71 -7.31 -16.13
CA LEU A 10 -18.67 -8.77 -16.29
C LEU A 10 -17.33 -9.32 -16.80
N VAL A 11 -16.50 -8.52 -17.47
CA VAL A 11 -15.17 -8.98 -17.91
C VAL A 11 -14.15 -8.66 -16.81
N LEU A 12 -14.02 -9.57 -15.85
CA LEU A 12 -12.97 -9.53 -14.84
C LEU A 12 -11.62 -9.74 -15.52
N ASN A 13 -10.90 -8.67 -15.84
CA ASN A 13 -9.54 -8.81 -16.35
C ASN A 13 -8.62 -9.42 -15.26
N PRO A 14 -7.53 -10.12 -15.62
CA PRO A 14 -6.70 -10.85 -14.67
C PRO A 14 -6.21 -9.99 -13.50
N LEU A 15 -5.89 -8.72 -13.77
CA LEU A 15 -5.43 -7.80 -12.75
C LEU A 15 -6.52 -7.44 -11.73
N ARG A 16 -7.76 -7.17 -12.18
CA ARG A 16 -8.90 -6.96 -11.28
C ARG A 16 -9.19 -8.20 -10.45
N ALA A 17 -9.08 -9.39 -11.07
CA ALA A 17 -9.23 -10.66 -10.35
C ALA A 17 -8.23 -10.77 -9.20
N VAL A 18 -6.94 -10.51 -9.47
CA VAL A 18 -5.88 -10.53 -8.45
C VAL A 18 -6.19 -9.56 -7.31
N TRP A 19 -6.49 -8.29 -7.59
CA TRP A 19 -6.77 -7.31 -6.54
C TRP A 19 -8.03 -7.63 -5.74
N LEU A 20 -9.08 -8.13 -6.40
CA LEU A 20 -10.31 -8.55 -5.74
C LEU A 20 -10.07 -9.75 -4.83
N THR A 21 -9.35 -10.77 -5.30
CA THR A 21 -8.98 -11.95 -4.50
C THR A 21 -8.16 -11.55 -3.28
N LEU A 22 -7.17 -10.65 -3.45
CA LEU A 22 -6.37 -10.14 -2.34
C LEU A 22 -7.24 -9.37 -1.33
N ALA A 23 -8.10 -8.47 -1.81
CA ALA A 23 -9.02 -7.72 -0.95
C ALA A 23 -9.94 -8.66 -0.15
N ALA A 24 -10.55 -9.64 -0.81
CA ALA A 24 -11.41 -10.64 -0.18
C ALA A 24 -10.66 -11.48 0.86
N ALA A 25 -9.42 -11.91 0.57
CA ALA A 25 -8.60 -12.68 1.51
C ALA A 25 -8.29 -11.89 2.79
N PHE A 26 -7.90 -10.61 2.67
CA PHE A 26 -7.64 -9.77 3.83
C PHE A 26 -8.90 -9.40 4.61
N LEU A 27 -10.03 -9.17 3.92
CA LEU A 27 -11.32 -8.98 4.57
C LEU A 27 -11.74 -10.21 5.36
N LEU A 28 -11.71 -11.39 4.74
CA LEU A 28 -12.05 -12.65 5.41
C LEU A 28 -11.15 -12.85 6.66
N THR A 29 -9.86 -12.57 6.52
CA THR A 29 -8.92 -12.65 7.64
C THR A 29 -9.26 -11.67 8.76
N LEU A 30 -9.61 -10.43 8.43
CA LEU A 30 -10.05 -9.42 9.40
C LEU A 30 -11.34 -9.86 10.12
N LEU A 31 -12.34 -10.34 9.39
CA LEU A 31 -13.59 -10.84 9.95
C LEU A 31 -13.34 -12.01 10.90
N LEU A 32 -12.48 -12.97 10.50
CA LEU A 32 -12.07 -14.07 11.36
C LEU A 32 -11.41 -13.57 12.66
N GLN A 33 -10.54 -12.57 12.60
CA GLN A 33 -9.86 -12.00 13.78
C GLN A 33 -10.80 -11.20 14.70
N LEU A 34 -11.93 -10.71 14.19
CA LEU A 34 -12.99 -10.07 14.97
C LEU A 34 -13.89 -11.08 15.68
N MET A 35 -13.96 -12.33 15.19
CA MET A 35 -14.73 -13.40 15.83
C MET A 35 -14.11 -13.84 17.17
N PRO A 36 -14.93 -14.37 18.10
CA PRO A 36 -14.44 -14.95 19.35
C PRO A 36 -13.35 -16.01 19.10
N PRO A 37 -12.32 -16.11 19.96
CA PRO A 37 -11.20 -17.04 19.76
C PRO A 37 -11.60 -18.51 19.58
N ARG A 38 -12.79 -18.90 20.04
CA ARG A 38 -13.35 -20.25 19.94
C ARG A 38 -13.66 -20.67 18.50
N LEU A 39 -13.87 -19.72 17.60
CA LEU A 39 -14.22 -19.95 16.19
C LEU A 39 -13.02 -19.79 15.25
N LEU A 40 -11.87 -19.34 15.75
CA LEU A 40 -10.66 -19.21 14.96
C LEU A 40 -10.07 -20.59 14.68
N PRO A 41 -9.69 -20.91 13.43
CA PRO A 41 -8.87 -22.08 13.16
C PRO A 41 -7.60 -21.98 14.01
N GLY A 42 -7.42 -22.92 14.94
CA GLY A 42 -6.24 -23.00 15.84
C GLY A 42 -4.94 -23.35 15.11
N CYS A 43 -4.89 -23.24 13.78
CA CYS A 43 -3.73 -23.57 12.98
C CYS A 43 -2.62 -22.54 13.21
N ALA A 44 -1.54 -22.98 13.86
CA ALA A 44 -0.38 -22.17 14.18
C ALA A 44 0.23 -21.51 12.92
N LEU A 45 0.18 -22.19 11.77
CA LEU A 45 0.68 -21.67 10.49
C LEU A 45 -0.14 -20.46 10.00
N PHE A 46 -1.47 -20.51 10.12
CA PHE A 46 -2.34 -19.41 9.71
C PHE A 46 -2.12 -18.17 10.60
N GLN A 47 -2.06 -18.36 11.92
CA GLN A 47 -1.78 -17.26 12.86
C GLN A 47 -0.39 -16.65 12.63
N ASP A 48 0.58 -17.46 12.23
CA ASP A 48 1.94 -17.02 11.96
C ASP A 48 2.10 -16.28 10.62
N LEU A 49 1.28 -16.63 9.63
CA LEU A 49 1.19 -15.93 8.35
C LEU A 49 0.48 -14.59 8.46
N ILE A 50 -0.32 -14.37 9.50
CA ILE A 50 -1.08 -13.13 9.72
C ILE A 50 -0.32 -12.16 10.62
N ARG A 51 0.31 -12.67 11.68
CA ARG A 51 1.01 -11.83 12.65
C ARG A 51 2.41 -11.50 12.14
N HIS A 52 2.90 -10.30 12.42
CA HIS A 52 4.26 -9.89 12.07
C HIS A 52 4.83 -8.87 13.07
N GLY A 53 6.13 -8.94 13.32
CA GLY A 53 6.83 -8.08 14.26
C GLY A 53 6.25 -8.12 15.69
N LYS A 54 5.69 -6.99 16.15
CA LYS A 54 5.23 -6.83 17.54
C LYS A 54 4.06 -7.74 17.91
N THR A 55 3.27 -8.16 16.92
CA THR A 55 2.12 -9.05 17.12
C THR A 55 2.51 -10.52 17.23
N LYS A 56 3.76 -10.90 16.86
CA LYS A 56 4.30 -12.25 17.04
C LYS A 56 4.84 -12.53 18.45
N HIS A 57 5.24 -11.51 19.21
CA HIS A 57 5.94 -11.67 20.49
C HIS A 57 5.02 -11.91 21.72
N GLY A 58 3.70 -11.93 21.52
CA GLY A 58 2.72 -12.07 22.62
C GLY A 58 1.95 -13.40 22.65
N GLY A 59 2.43 -14.44 21.98
CA GLY A 59 1.78 -15.77 21.90
C GLY A 59 2.65 -16.90 22.47
N PRO A 60 2.11 -18.13 22.58
CA PRO A 60 2.85 -19.31 23.02
C PRO A 60 4.09 -19.59 22.14
N PRO A 61 5.11 -20.30 22.68
CA PRO A 61 6.37 -20.57 21.96
C PRO A 61 6.11 -21.25 20.62
N ARG A 62 6.65 -20.67 19.54
CA ARG A 62 6.41 -21.13 18.18
C ARG A 62 7.25 -22.38 17.83
N PRO A 63 6.69 -23.32 17.05
CA PRO A 63 7.44 -24.46 16.52
C PRO A 63 8.71 -24.02 15.79
N ALA A 64 9.77 -24.83 15.88
CA ALA A 64 11.07 -24.52 15.25
C ALA A 64 10.96 -24.33 13.73
N ILE A 65 10.10 -25.11 13.07
CA ILE A 65 9.84 -25.02 11.62
C ILE A 65 9.28 -23.64 11.24
N CYS A 66 8.34 -23.09 12.01
CA CYS A 66 7.81 -21.75 11.77
C CYS A 66 8.90 -20.66 11.90
N ARG A 67 9.84 -20.84 12.84
CA ARG A 67 10.96 -19.91 13.06
C ARG A 67 12.03 -19.98 11.97
N ALA A 68 12.18 -21.12 11.28
CA ALA A 68 13.12 -21.25 10.17
C ALA A 68 12.76 -20.36 8.96
N PHE A 69 11.48 -19.97 8.86
CA PHE A 69 10.97 -19.10 7.80
C PHE A 69 10.84 -17.62 8.21
N ASP A 70 11.39 -17.23 9.36
CA ASP A 70 11.38 -15.85 9.82
C ASP A 70 12.54 -15.06 9.22
N VAL A 71 12.20 -13.92 8.61
CA VAL A 71 13.15 -12.97 8.02
C VAL A 71 13.24 -11.74 8.93
N PRO A 72 14.44 -11.17 9.17
CA PRO A 72 14.59 -9.96 9.97
C PRO A 72 13.79 -8.79 9.40
N LYS A 73 13.03 -8.09 10.25
CA LYS A 73 12.23 -6.93 9.84
C LYS A 73 13.07 -5.76 9.32
N ARG A 74 14.37 -5.72 9.60
CA ARG A 74 15.31 -4.76 8.98
C ARG A 74 15.32 -4.84 7.44
N TYR A 75 14.94 -5.98 6.85
CA TYR A 75 14.82 -6.14 5.40
C TYR A 75 13.57 -5.44 4.81
N PHE A 76 12.80 -4.73 5.64
CA PHE A 76 11.69 -3.89 5.17
C PHE A 76 12.14 -2.80 4.17
N SER A 77 13.40 -2.36 4.25
CA SER A 77 13.99 -1.45 3.26
C SER A 77 14.04 -2.08 1.86
N HIS A 78 14.21 -3.40 1.73
CA HIS A 78 14.28 -4.08 0.43
C HIS A 78 13.01 -3.89 -0.40
N PHE A 79 11.84 -3.85 0.26
CA PHE A 79 10.57 -3.60 -0.42
C PHE A 79 10.56 -2.25 -1.12
N TYR A 80 11.05 -1.21 -0.44
CA TYR A 80 11.11 0.13 -1.00
C TYR A 80 12.26 0.30 -1.99
N ILE A 81 13.39 -0.39 -1.81
CA ILE A 81 14.46 -0.44 -2.83
C ILE A 81 13.88 -1.03 -4.13
N MET A 82 13.23 -2.19 -4.03
CA MET A 82 12.58 -2.82 -5.18
C MET A 82 11.55 -1.88 -5.82
N SER A 83 10.71 -1.24 -5.01
CA SER A 83 9.72 -0.28 -5.50
C SER A 83 10.35 0.90 -6.22
N VAL A 84 11.38 1.53 -5.65
CA VAL A 84 12.05 2.70 -6.25
C VAL A 84 12.70 2.34 -7.58
N LEU A 85 13.39 1.20 -7.65
CA LEU A 85 14.05 0.73 -8.87
C LEU A 85 13.03 0.35 -9.94
N TRP A 86 12.06 -0.49 -9.60
CA TRP A 86 11.06 -1.00 -10.55
C TRP A 86 10.12 0.10 -11.02
N ASN A 87 9.49 0.84 -10.09
CA ASN A 87 8.55 1.89 -10.47
C ASN A 87 9.27 3.10 -11.08
N GLY A 88 10.54 3.33 -10.73
CA GLY A 88 11.39 4.31 -11.42
C GLY A 88 11.68 3.91 -12.86
N PHE A 89 11.95 2.63 -13.11
CA PHE A 89 12.09 2.08 -14.46
C PHE A 89 10.78 2.22 -15.26
N LEU A 90 9.62 1.85 -14.68
CA LEU A 90 8.34 2.03 -15.37
C LEU A 90 8.03 3.50 -15.66
N LEU A 91 8.33 4.41 -14.71
CA LEU A 91 8.16 5.84 -14.88
C LEU A 91 9.06 6.38 -15.99
N TRP A 92 10.31 5.92 -16.06
CA TRP A 92 11.22 6.25 -17.15
C TRP A 92 10.64 5.85 -18.51
N ASN A 93 10.19 4.59 -18.65
CA ASN A 93 9.57 4.12 -19.89
C ASN A 93 8.33 4.93 -20.27
N LEU A 94 7.45 5.23 -19.30
CA LEU A 94 6.25 6.04 -19.54
C LEU A 94 6.60 7.47 -19.95
N THR A 95 7.64 8.06 -19.36
CA THR A 95 8.14 9.39 -19.73
C THR A 95 8.65 9.39 -21.16
N GLN A 96 9.48 8.40 -21.53
CA GLN A 96 9.98 8.25 -22.91
C GLN A 96 8.82 8.09 -23.90
N ALA A 97 7.79 7.31 -23.56
CA ALA A 97 6.63 7.12 -24.41
C ALA A 97 5.76 8.37 -24.56
N LEU A 98 5.52 9.10 -23.48
CA LEU A 98 4.65 10.29 -23.49
C LEU A 98 5.29 11.52 -24.12
N PHE A 99 6.58 11.75 -23.85
CA PHE A 99 7.25 12.99 -24.26
C PHE A 99 8.13 12.83 -25.51
N LEU A 100 8.64 11.62 -25.77
CA LEU A 100 9.54 11.35 -26.90
C LEU A 100 8.93 10.38 -27.92
N GLY A 101 7.70 9.87 -27.68
CA GLY A 101 6.99 8.98 -28.60
C GLY A 101 7.61 7.58 -28.72
N VAL A 102 8.58 7.24 -27.85
CA VAL A 102 9.28 5.95 -27.87
C VAL A 102 8.30 4.84 -27.46
N PRO A 103 8.13 3.77 -28.25
CA PRO A 103 7.22 2.68 -27.88
C PRO A 103 7.73 1.93 -26.63
N PHE A 104 6.81 1.29 -25.90
CA PHE A 104 7.23 0.41 -24.81
C PHE A 104 8.05 -0.78 -25.32
N PRO A 105 9.01 -1.29 -24.50
CA PRO A 105 9.68 -2.55 -24.79
C PRO A 105 8.68 -3.69 -25.00
N ASP A 106 8.99 -4.60 -25.93
CA ASP A 106 8.09 -5.68 -26.34
C ASP A 106 7.61 -6.54 -25.17
N TRP A 107 8.54 -6.96 -24.31
CA TRP A 107 8.22 -7.78 -23.15
C TRP A 107 7.26 -7.07 -22.19
N LEU A 108 7.41 -5.75 -22.02
CA LEU A 108 6.58 -4.96 -21.12
C LEU A 108 5.18 -4.82 -21.70
N HIS A 109 5.08 -4.57 -23.01
CA HIS A 109 3.81 -4.51 -23.72
C HIS A 109 3.05 -5.84 -23.66
N VAL A 110 3.73 -6.97 -23.93
CA VAL A 110 3.15 -8.31 -23.82
C VAL A 110 2.65 -8.56 -22.39
N LEU A 111 3.46 -8.22 -21.39
CA LEU A 111 3.08 -8.37 -19.98
C LEU A 111 1.82 -7.55 -19.63
N LEU A 112 1.75 -6.29 -20.07
CA LEU A 112 0.57 -5.44 -19.83
C LEU A 112 -0.68 -6.00 -20.51
N ARG A 113 -0.56 -6.54 -21.73
CA ARG A 113 -1.67 -7.23 -22.41
C ARG A 113 -2.14 -8.46 -21.63
N LEU A 114 -1.21 -9.29 -21.13
CA LEU A 114 -1.54 -10.46 -20.32
C LEU A 114 -2.25 -10.09 -19.01
N LEU A 115 -1.90 -8.95 -18.42
CA LEU A 115 -2.59 -8.42 -17.24
C LEU A 115 -3.96 -7.79 -17.56
N GLY A 116 -4.34 -7.74 -18.84
CA GLY A 116 -5.61 -7.22 -19.31
C GLY A 116 -5.66 -5.70 -19.40
N ALA A 117 -4.52 -5.06 -19.73
CA ALA A 117 -4.51 -3.66 -20.15
C ALA A 117 -5.44 -3.50 -21.37
N ALA A 118 -6.48 -2.67 -21.23
CA ALA A 118 -7.47 -2.49 -22.26
C ALA A 118 -6.85 -1.71 -23.44
N GLN A 119 -6.96 -2.27 -24.65
CA GLN A 119 -6.77 -1.50 -25.87
C GLN A 119 -7.98 -0.58 -26.01
N PHE A 120 -7.75 0.72 -26.12
CA PHE A 120 -8.79 1.76 -26.21
C PHE A 120 -9.69 1.90 -24.97
N ARG A 121 -9.14 2.50 -23.90
CA ARG A 121 -9.92 3.33 -22.96
C ARG A 121 -9.59 4.79 -23.29
N GLY A 122 -10.58 5.67 -23.33
CA GLY A 122 -10.46 7.05 -23.80
C GLY A 122 -9.16 7.73 -23.37
N GLY A 123 -8.57 8.53 -24.28
CA GLY A 123 -7.21 9.07 -24.14
C GLY A 123 -6.99 10.11 -23.05
N GLU A 124 -7.90 10.24 -22.08
CA GLU A 124 -7.82 11.16 -20.93
C GLU A 124 -7.05 10.59 -19.72
N LEU A 125 -6.70 9.29 -19.75
CA LEU A 125 -6.03 8.61 -18.61
C LEU A 125 -4.51 8.71 -18.62
N ALA A 126 -3.88 9.21 -19.69
CA ALA A 126 -2.43 9.23 -19.83
C ALA A 126 -1.77 10.13 -18.77
N LEU A 127 -2.27 11.37 -18.60
CA LEU A 127 -1.79 12.27 -17.55
C LEU A 127 -2.06 11.71 -16.16
N SER A 128 -3.24 11.14 -15.91
CA SER A 128 -3.59 10.55 -14.62
C SER A 128 -2.66 9.40 -14.25
N ALA A 129 -2.40 8.48 -15.17
CA ALA A 129 -1.49 7.35 -14.95
C ALA A 129 -0.05 7.82 -14.72
N PHE A 130 0.41 8.81 -15.47
CA PHE A 130 1.71 9.43 -15.27
C PHE A 130 1.84 10.03 -13.86
N LEU A 131 0.88 10.87 -13.45
CA LEU A 131 0.89 11.50 -12.12
C LEU A 131 0.80 10.47 -10.99
N VAL A 132 -0.05 9.45 -11.13
CA VAL A 132 -0.13 8.38 -10.13
C VAL A 132 1.17 7.59 -10.03
N LEU A 133 1.84 7.32 -11.15
CA LEU A 133 3.14 6.63 -11.15
C LEU A 133 4.23 7.50 -10.50
N VAL A 134 4.20 8.81 -10.73
CA VAL A 134 5.05 9.79 -10.02
C VAL A 134 4.77 9.75 -8.52
N PHE A 135 3.50 9.79 -8.09
CA PHE A 135 3.12 9.74 -6.67
C PHE A 135 3.58 8.45 -6.01
N LEU A 136 3.38 7.31 -6.67
CA LEU A 136 3.83 5.99 -6.20
C LEU A 136 5.36 5.96 -6.05
N TRP A 137 6.09 6.51 -7.01
CA TRP A 137 7.55 6.55 -6.96
C TRP A 137 8.06 7.48 -5.85
N LEU A 138 7.55 8.71 -5.75
CA LEU A 138 7.89 9.65 -4.68
C LEU A 138 7.54 9.11 -3.30
N HIS A 139 6.38 8.48 -3.17
CA HIS A 139 5.98 7.77 -1.95
C HIS A 139 7.03 6.71 -1.57
N SER A 140 7.45 5.90 -2.55
CA SER A 140 8.43 4.83 -2.34
C SER A 140 9.82 5.36 -1.96
N VAL A 141 10.28 6.43 -2.62
CA VAL A 141 11.54 7.10 -2.28
C VAL A 141 11.49 7.63 -0.85
N ARG A 142 10.42 8.35 -0.48
CA ARG A 142 10.28 8.88 0.89
C ARG A 142 10.26 7.75 1.93
N ARG A 143 9.51 6.68 1.69
CA ARG A 143 9.47 5.52 2.59
C ARG A 143 10.81 4.81 2.70
N LEU A 144 11.59 4.75 1.62
CA LEU A 144 12.96 4.22 1.64
C LEU A 144 13.87 5.09 2.53
N LEU A 145 13.83 6.41 2.34
CA LEU A 145 14.59 7.35 3.18
C LEU A 145 14.17 7.25 4.65
N GLU A 146 12.87 7.12 4.94
CA GLU A 146 12.38 6.89 6.29
C GLU A 146 12.87 5.56 6.88
N CYS A 147 13.09 4.52 6.07
CA CYS A 147 13.70 3.28 6.55
C CYS A 147 15.14 3.49 6.98
N PHE A 148 15.92 4.27 6.24
CA PHE A 148 17.33 4.51 6.56
C PHE A 148 17.55 5.51 7.69
N TYR A 149 16.78 6.59 7.74
CA TYR A 149 17.09 7.73 8.61
C TYR A 149 16.12 7.89 9.80
N VAL A 150 14.87 7.44 9.65
CA VAL A 150 13.83 7.66 10.68
C VAL A 150 13.60 6.40 11.51
N SER A 151 13.47 5.26 10.85
CA SER A 151 13.04 4.01 11.44
C SER A 151 14.11 3.39 12.33
N VAL A 152 13.71 2.94 13.51
CA VAL A 152 14.57 2.13 14.40
C VAL A 152 14.03 0.72 14.39
N PHE A 153 14.72 -0.20 13.72
CA PHE A 153 14.33 -1.60 13.66
C PHE A 153 14.76 -2.35 14.93
N SER A 154 13.89 -3.22 15.43
CA SER A 154 14.19 -4.16 16.52
C SER A 154 14.42 -5.56 15.93
N ASP A 155 14.70 -6.56 16.77
CA ASP A 155 14.78 -7.99 16.38
C ASP A 155 13.44 -8.63 16.01
N ALA A 156 12.49 -7.79 15.58
CA ALA A 156 11.22 -8.21 15.04
C ALA A 156 11.45 -8.98 13.73
N VAL A 157 10.60 -9.98 13.49
CA VAL A 157 10.65 -10.83 12.30
C VAL A 157 9.33 -10.81 11.52
N ILE A 158 9.42 -11.09 10.22
CA ILE A 158 8.31 -11.27 9.29
C ILE A 158 8.43 -12.66 8.65
N HIS A 159 7.33 -13.27 8.24
CA HIS A 159 7.40 -14.58 7.59
C HIS A 159 7.90 -14.45 6.13
N ILE A 160 8.65 -15.42 5.61
CA ILE A 160 9.20 -15.38 4.23
C ILE A 160 8.11 -15.21 3.17
N VAL A 161 6.95 -15.83 3.36
CA VAL A 161 5.82 -15.68 2.42
C VAL A 161 5.31 -14.23 2.41
N GLN A 162 5.22 -13.57 3.57
CA GLN A 162 4.87 -12.15 3.64
C GLN A 162 5.95 -11.29 2.97
N TYR A 163 7.23 -11.67 3.12
CA TYR A 163 8.34 -10.99 2.48
C TYR A 163 8.27 -11.08 0.96
N CYS A 164 8.15 -12.28 0.40
CA CYS A 164 7.98 -12.46 -1.05
C CYS A 164 6.73 -11.74 -1.57
N PHE A 165 5.61 -11.85 -0.84
CA PHE A 165 4.39 -11.14 -1.18
C PHE A 165 4.59 -9.61 -1.23
N GLY A 166 5.33 -9.04 -0.27
CA GLY A 166 5.67 -7.62 -0.26
C GLY A 166 6.49 -7.19 -1.49
N LEU A 167 7.46 -8.00 -1.92
CA LEU A 167 8.24 -7.71 -3.14
C LEU A 167 7.36 -7.75 -4.40
N VAL A 168 6.54 -8.80 -4.54
CA VAL A 168 5.62 -8.96 -5.68
C VAL A 168 4.60 -7.82 -5.70
N TYR A 169 4.12 -7.36 -4.54
CA TYR A 169 3.18 -6.26 -4.43
C TYR A 169 3.71 -4.98 -5.10
N TYR A 170 4.96 -4.58 -4.83
CA TYR A 170 5.53 -3.37 -5.41
C TYR A 170 5.77 -3.47 -6.92
N VAL A 171 5.98 -4.68 -7.45
CA VAL A 171 6.02 -4.94 -8.88
C VAL A 171 4.63 -4.79 -9.50
N LEU A 172 3.64 -5.45 -8.88
CA LEU A 172 2.27 -5.52 -9.36
C LEU A 172 1.56 -4.17 -9.33
N VAL A 173 1.77 -3.35 -8.29
CA VAL A 173 1.13 -2.02 -8.19
C VAL A 173 1.62 -1.08 -9.28
N GLY A 174 2.91 -1.12 -9.64
CA GLY A 174 3.46 -0.37 -10.78
C GLY A 174 2.86 -0.77 -12.11
N LEU A 175 2.81 -2.08 -12.37
CA LEU A 175 2.17 -2.64 -13.55
C LEU A 175 0.67 -2.31 -13.59
N THR A 176 0.03 -2.22 -12.42
CA THR A 176 -1.38 -1.82 -12.31
C THR A 176 -1.58 -0.41 -12.81
N VAL A 177 -0.75 0.55 -12.38
CA VAL A 177 -0.80 1.93 -12.89
C VAL A 177 -0.58 1.96 -14.40
N LEU A 178 0.46 1.28 -14.88
CA LEU A 178 0.84 1.30 -16.29
C LEU A 178 -0.22 0.64 -17.20
N SER A 179 -0.92 -0.38 -16.71
CA SER A 179 -2.04 -1.01 -17.45
C SER A 179 -3.28 -0.11 -17.62
N GLN A 180 -3.32 1.04 -16.95
CA GLN A 180 -4.37 2.05 -17.14
C GLN A 180 -4.04 3.03 -18.28
N VAL A 181 -2.82 3.01 -18.81
CA VAL A 181 -2.39 3.92 -19.89
C VAL A 181 -3.08 3.53 -21.20
N PRO A 182 -3.67 4.50 -21.93
CA PRO A 182 -4.25 4.23 -23.24
C PRO A 182 -3.13 3.89 -24.25
N MET A 183 -3.16 2.67 -24.78
CA MET A 183 -2.17 2.18 -25.75
C MET A 183 -2.82 1.91 -27.11
N ASP A 184 -2.12 2.30 -28.18
CA ASP A 184 -2.37 1.88 -29.57
C ASP A 184 -1.14 1.12 -30.08
N GLY A 185 -1.29 -0.18 -30.31
CA GLY A 185 -0.13 -1.05 -30.50
C GLY A 185 0.82 -0.94 -29.30
N ARG A 186 2.09 -0.61 -29.53
CA ARG A 186 3.12 -0.35 -28.50
C ARG A 186 3.27 1.12 -28.13
N HIS A 187 2.54 2.01 -28.79
CA HIS A 187 2.64 3.45 -28.59
C HIS A 187 1.58 3.91 -27.60
N VAL A 188 1.93 4.91 -26.79
CA VAL A 188 0.96 5.57 -25.91
C VAL A 188 0.17 6.57 -26.73
N ASN A 189 -1.16 6.46 -26.68
CA ASN A 189 -2.03 7.37 -27.42
C ASN A 189 -2.37 8.59 -26.55
N VAL A 190 -1.89 9.78 -26.93
CA VAL A 190 -2.18 11.04 -26.25
C VAL A 190 -3.14 11.86 -27.12
N ILE A 191 -4.39 12.01 -26.68
CA ILE A 191 -5.36 12.87 -27.37
C ILE A 191 -4.96 14.33 -27.19
N GLY A 192 -4.74 15.01 -28.31
CA GLY A 192 -4.14 16.35 -28.35
C GLY A 192 -2.66 16.27 -28.02
N LYS A 193 -1.78 16.75 -28.91
CA LYS A 193 -0.31 16.60 -28.81
C LYS A 193 0.34 17.17 -27.52
N ASN A 194 -0.44 17.64 -26.54
CA ASN A 194 0.03 18.21 -25.28
C ASN A 194 -0.66 17.56 -24.06
N LEU A 195 0.11 16.84 -23.24
CA LEU A 195 -0.33 16.14 -22.03
C LEU A 195 -1.05 17.07 -21.04
N VAL A 196 -0.63 18.34 -20.97
CA VAL A 196 -1.18 19.34 -20.03
C VAL A 196 -2.64 19.66 -20.34
N MET A 197 -3.10 19.51 -21.59
CA MET A 197 -4.50 19.72 -21.95
C MET A 197 -5.46 18.70 -21.32
N GLN A 198 -4.92 17.56 -20.84
CA GLN A 198 -5.67 16.56 -20.07
C GLN A 198 -5.82 16.94 -18.60
N ALA A 199 -5.23 18.06 -18.15
CA ALA A 199 -5.37 18.52 -16.77
C ALA A 199 -6.84 18.80 -16.45
N ARG A 200 -7.23 18.44 -15.24
CA ARG A 200 -8.59 18.47 -14.70
C ARG A 200 -8.50 18.77 -13.21
N TRP A 201 -9.56 19.30 -12.62
CA TRP A 201 -9.60 19.69 -11.21
C TRP A 201 -9.24 18.55 -10.25
N PHE A 202 -9.59 17.30 -10.59
CA PHE A 202 -9.31 16.12 -9.77
C PHE A 202 -7.81 15.79 -9.69
N HIS A 203 -7.00 16.20 -10.67
CA HIS A 203 -5.54 16.07 -10.60
C HIS A 203 -4.95 16.97 -9.50
N ILE A 204 -5.47 18.19 -9.38
CA ILE A 204 -5.06 19.15 -8.34
C ILE A 204 -5.52 18.65 -6.97
N LEU A 205 -6.78 18.24 -6.84
CA LEU A 205 -7.30 17.67 -5.59
C LEU A 205 -6.51 16.43 -5.16
N GLY A 206 -6.25 15.51 -6.08
CA GLY A 206 -5.45 14.31 -5.84
C GLY A 206 -4.03 14.64 -5.38
N MET A 207 -3.36 15.62 -5.99
CA MET A 207 -2.05 16.12 -5.56
C MET A 207 -2.08 16.69 -4.14
N MET A 208 -3.05 17.55 -3.83
CA MET A 208 -3.18 18.15 -2.49
C MET A 208 -3.41 17.08 -1.42
N MET A 209 -4.31 16.12 -1.69
CA MET A 209 -4.57 14.99 -0.80
C MET A 209 -3.34 14.10 -0.63
N PHE A 210 -2.58 13.85 -1.70
CA PHE A 210 -1.35 13.07 -1.65
C PHE A 210 -0.31 13.72 -0.73
N ILE A 211 -0.07 15.03 -0.89
CA ILE A 211 0.89 15.79 -0.07
C ILE A 211 0.44 15.82 1.39
N TRP A 212 -0.82 16.14 1.66
CA TRP A 212 -1.37 16.21 3.02
C TRP A 212 -1.21 14.86 3.76
N SER A 213 -1.67 13.78 3.13
CA SER A 213 -1.59 12.43 3.69
C SER A 213 -0.14 12.00 3.89
N SER A 214 0.73 12.39 2.94
CA SER A 214 2.16 12.14 3.00
C SER A 214 2.85 12.81 4.19
N VAL A 215 2.48 14.06 4.50
CA VAL A 215 3.02 14.79 5.65
C VAL A 215 2.60 14.11 6.96
N HIS A 216 1.32 13.75 7.11
CA HIS A 216 0.84 13.07 8.32
C HIS A 216 1.47 11.69 8.51
N GLN A 217 1.63 10.93 7.43
CA GLN A 217 2.30 9.64 7.52
C GLN A 217 3.75 9.79 8.00
N TYR A 218 4.50 10.73 7.42
CA TYR A 218 5.87 11.00 7.82
C TYR A 218 5.95 11.41 9.30
N LYS A 219 5.10 12.34 9.75
CA LYS A 219 5.00 12.76 11.16
C LYS A 219 4.77 11.55 12.08
N CYS A 220 3.85 10.66 11.72
CA CYS A 220 3.59 9.46 12.50
C CYS A 220 4.83 8.55 12.60
N HIS A 221 5.59 8.37 11.51
CA HIS A 221 6.83 7.58 11.55
C HIS A 221 7.93 8.25 12.38
N VAL A 222 8.06 9.57 12.32
CA VAL A 222 8.99 10.32 13.18
C VAL A 222 8.63 10.16 14.65
N ILE A 223 7.35 10.28 15.02
CA ILE A 223 6.88 10.03 16.39
C ILE A 223 7.28 8.62 16.83
N LEU A 224 6.98 7.60 16.03
CA LEU A 224 7.31 6.21 16.34
C LEU A 224 8.82 5.95 16.46
N GLY A 225 9.64 6.60 15.61
CA GLY A 225 11.09 6.53 15.67
C GLY A 225 11.66 7.19 16.93
N ASN A 226 11.17 8.38 17.26
CA ASN A 226 11.60 9.15 18.43
C ASN A 226 11.24 8.48 19.76
N LEU A 227 10.19 7.65 19.79
CA LEU A 227 9.90 6.80 20.96
C LEU A 227 11.03 5.80 21.29
N ARG A 228 12.03 5.61 20.43
CA ARG A 228 13.17 4.71 20.64
C ARG A 228 14.51 5.45 20.74
N LYS A 229 14.51 6.77 20.50
CA LYS A 229 15.70 7.63 20.52
C LYS A 229 15.67 8.57 21.73
N ASN A 230 16.83 9.03 22.18
CA ASN A 230 16.92 10.15 23.13
C ASN A 230 16.93 11.50 22.38
N LYS A 231 17.05 12.62 23.12
CA LYS A 231 17.10 13.97 22.54
C LYS A 231 18.29 14.20 21.61
N ALA A 232 19.38 13.44 21.78
CA ALA A 232 20.55 13.47 20.90
C ALA A 232 20.41 12.54 19.66
N GLY A 233 19.25 11.90 19.48
CA GLY A 233 19.01 10.99 18.35
C GLY A 233 19.59 9.57 18.52
N VAL A 234 20.23 9.28 19.65
CA VAL A 234 20.83 7.97 19.94
C VAL A 234 19.75 6.98 20.36
N VAL A 235 19.79 5.78 19.80
CA VAL A 235 18.85 4.69 20.13
C VAL A 235 19.12 4.23 21.57
N ILE A 236 18.10 4.35 22.42
CA ILE A 236 18.20 4.01 23.86
C ILE A 236 17.60 2.65 24.19
N HIS A 237 16.52 2.26 23.50
CA HIS A 237 15.90 0.94 23.66
C HIS A 237 14.97 0.60 22.50
N CYS A 238 14.76 -0.69 22.27
CA CYS A 238 13.80 -1.20 21.27
C CYS A 238 12.40 -1.48 21.84
N ASN A 239 12.18 -1.16 23.12
CA ASN A 239 10.91 -1.38 23.80
C ASN A 239 9.77 -0.54 23.21
N HIS A 240 8.57 -1.13 23.18
CA HIS A 240 7.37 -0.45 22.72
C HIS A 240 6.92 0.56 23.78
N ARG A 241 6.51 1.75 23.35
CA ARG A 241 5.87 2.80 24.16
C ARG A 241 4.56 3.24 23.50
N ILE A 242 3.70 3.90 24.26
CA ILE A 242 2.44 4.47 23.76
C ILE A 242 2.78 5.77 22.98
N PRO A 243 2.43 5.86 21.68
CA PRO A 243 2.64 7.09 20.90
C PRO A 243 1.58 8.16 21.23
N PHE A 244 2.00 9.41 21.21
CA PHE A 244 1.14 10.59 21.39
C PHE A 244 1.51 11.65 20.34
N GLY A 245 0.58 12.55 20.06
CA GLY A 245 0.71 13.60 19.05
C GLY A 245 0.16 13.22 17.67
N ASP A 246 -0.21 14.25 16.90
CA ASP A 246 -0.89 14.11 15.61
C ASP A 246 -2.13 13.19 15.72
N TRP A 247 -2.44 12.40 14.69
CA TRP A 247 -3.59 11.50 14.69
C TRP A 247 -3.50 10.32 15.67
N PHE A 248 -2.39 10.15 16.41
CA PHE A 248 -2.35 9.13 17.47
C PHE A 248 -3.36 9.41 18.57
N GLU A 249 -3.82 10.66 18.74
CA GLU A 249 -4.84 10.98 19.75
C GLU A 249 -6.21 10.35 19.48
N TYR A 250 -6.49 9.98 18.23
CA TYR A 250 -7.77 9.41 17.81
C TYR A 250 -7.67 7.91 17.53
N VAL A 251 -6.58 7.47 16.90
CA VAL A 251 -6.42 6.09 16.45
C VAL A 251 -5.06 5.51 16.82
N SER A 252 -4.99 4.19 16.88
CA SER A 252 -3.80 3.46 17.32
C SER A 252 -2.71 3.39 16.26
N SER A 253 -3.12 3.37 14.99
CA SER A 253 -2.24 3.20 13.84
C SER A 253 -2.53 4.26 12.76
N PRO A 254 -2.38 5.56 13.06
CA PRO A 254 -2.66 6.65 12.12
C PRO A 254 -1.76 6.64 10.88
N ASN A 255 -0.55 6.08 10.98
CA ASN A 255 0.33 5.90 9.84
C ASN A 255 -0.28 4.98 8.76
N TYR A 256 -1.13 4.03 9.15
CA TYR A 256 -1.87 3.18 8.23
C TYR A 256 -3.07 3.92 7.64
N LEU A 257 -3.73 4.79 8.42
CA LEU A 257 -4.81 5.65 7.91
C LEU A 257 -4.27 6.62 6.86
N ALA A 258 -3.13 7.25 7.14
CA ALA A 258 -2.45 8.13 6.20
C ALA A 258 -2.01 7.38 4.93
N GLU A 259 -1.56 6.12 5.04
CA GLU A 259 -1.29 5.27 3.88
C GLU A 259 -2.56 5.08 3.02
N LEU A 260 -3.69 4.70 3.64
CA LEU A 260 -4.94 4.55 2.91
C LEU A 260 -5.31 5.85 2.16
N MET A 261 -5.15 7.01 2.80
CA MET A 261 -5.44 8.30 2.16
C MET A 261 -4.51 8.62 0.97
N ILE A 262 -3.25 8.16 1.00
CA ILE A 262 -2.33 8.24 -0.15
C ILE A 262 -2.85 7.41 -1.33
N TYR A 263 -3.40 6.22 -1.10
CA TYR A 263 -3.97 5.41 -2.19
C TYR A 263 -5.30 5.98 -2.70
N ILE A 264 -6.12 6.54 -1.81
CA ILE A 264 -7.34 7.27 -2.19
C ILE A 264 -6.98 8.48 -3.05
N SER A 265 -5.94 9.24 -2.71
CA SER A 265 -5.54 10.41 -3.51
C SER A 265 -5.13 10.03 -4.93
N MET A 266 -4.52 8.86 -5.13
CA MET A 266 -4.26 8.30 -6.46
C MET A 266 -5.56 7.91 -7.19
N ALA A 267 -6.58 7.41 -6.47
CA ALA A 267 -7.91 7.13 -7.04
C ALA A 267 -8.61 8.41 -7.51
N VAL A 268 -8.50 9.49 -6.72
CA VAL A 268 -8.96 10.83 -7.09
C VAL A 268 -8.23 11.34 -8.33
N THR A 269 -6.91 11.12 -8.40
CA THR A 269 -6.09 11.50 -9.55
C THR A 269 -6.51 10.77 -10.84
N PHE A 270 -7.08 9.57 -10.72
CA PHE A 270 -7.74 8.84 -11.81
C PHE A 270 -9.19 9.27 -12.08
N GLY A 271 -9.66 10.36 -11.49
CA GLY A 271 -11.01 10.88 -11.72
C GLY A 271 -12.13 10.04 -11.11
N PHE A 272 -11.88 9.32 -10.01
CA PHE A 272 -12.87 8.52 -9.25
C PHE A 272 -13.49 7.31 -9.98
N HIS A 273 -13.33 7.16 -11.29
CA HIS A 273 -14.02 6.12 -12.07
C HIS A 273 -13.14 4.90 -12.38
N ASN A 274 -11.86 4.91 -11.99
CA ASN A 274 -10.96 3.79 -12.25
C ASN A 274 -11.22 2.61 -11.29
N LEU A 275 -12.06 1.66 -11.73
CA LEU A 275 -12.41 0.46 -10.97
C LEU A 275 -11.19 -0.35 -10.55
N THR A 276 -10.22 -0.55 -11.44
CA THR A 276 -9.00 -1.33 -11.14
C THR A 276 -8.25 -0.72 -9.96
N TRP A 277 -8.10 0.61 -9.95
CA TRP A 277 -7.44 1.30 -8.85
C TRP A 277 -8.26 1.29 -7.55
N TRP A 278 -9.59 1.37 -7.62
CA TRP A 278 -10.43 1.20 -6.44
C TRP A 278 -10.32 -0.19 -5.80
N LEU A 279 -10.06 -1.24 -6.59
CA LEU A 279 -9.74 -2.56 -6.04
C LEU A 279 -8.39 -2.54 -5.28
N VAL A 280 -7.39 -1.80 -5.77
CA VAL A 280 -6.13 -1.57 -5.03
C VAL A 280 -6.42 -0.85 -3.71
N VAL A 281 -7.21 0.22 -3.73
CA VAL A 281 -7.61 0.96 -2.51
C VAL A 281 -8.33 0.05 -1.53
N THR A 282 -9.25 -0.78 -2.01
CA THR A 282 -10.01 -1.74 -1.20
C THR A 282 -9.10 -2.79 -0.56
N TYR A 283 -8.15 -3.31 -1.33
CA TYR A 283 -7.10 -4.19 -0.81
C TYR A 283 -6.27 -3.51 0.30
N VAL A 284 -5.78 -2.29 0.04
CA VAL A 284 -5.00 -1.51 1.02
C VAL A 284 -5.83 -1.26 2.28
N PHE A 285 -7.10 -0.90 2.14
CA PHE A 285 -8.01 -0.71 3.26
C PHE A 285 -8.08 -1.94 4.16
N PHE A 286 -8.37 -3.13 3.61
CA PHE A 286 -8.50 -4.34 4.43
C PHE A 286 -7.17 -4.81 5.03
N ASN A 287 -6.07 -4.72 4.28
CA ASN A 287 -4.73 -5.04 4.78
C ASN A 287 -4.33 -4.12 5.95
N GLN A 288 -4.56 -2.81 5.81
CA GLN A 288 -4.26 -1.83 6.85
C GLN A 288 -5.20 -1.96 8.05
N ALA A 289 -6.49 -2.22 7.83
CA ALA A 289 -7.46 -2.45 8.89
C ALA A 289 -7.09 -3.68 9.75
N LEU A 290 -6.70 -4.80 9.11
CA LEU A 290 -6.19 -5.98 9.81
C LEU A 290 -4.94 -5.66 10.65
N SER A 291 -3.95 -5.00 10.04
CA SER A 291 -2.71 -4.61 10.72
C SER A 291 -2.95 -3.64 11.89
N ALA A 292 -3.89 -2.70 11.72
CA ALA A 292 -4.29 -1.73 12.72
C ALA A 292 -5.01 -2.40 13.90
N PHE A 293 -5.94 -3.32 13.61
CA PHE A 293 -6.67 -4.09 14.62
C PHE A 293 -5.73 -4.91 15.50
N LEU A 294 -4.81 -5.66 14.88
CA LEU A 294 -3.82 -6.45 15.63
C LEU A 294 -2.89 -5.55 16.46
N SER A 295 -2.51 -4.38 15.92
CA SER A 295 -1.71 -3.40 16.64
C SER A 295 -2.46 -2.81 17.85
N HIS A 296 -3.74 -2.48 17.69
CA HIS A 296 -4.59 -1.96 18.75
C HIS A 296 -4.78 -2.99 19.87
N LYS A 297 -5.06 -4.25 19.51
CA LYS A 297 -5.16 -5.36 20.47
C LYS A 297 -3.88 -5.52 21.28
N PHE A 298 -2.71 -5.48 20.61
CA PHE A 298 -1.41 -5.52 21.27
C PHE A 298 -1.22 -4.37 22.27
N TYR A 299 -1.56 -3.14 21.88
CA TYR A 299 -1.42 -1.99 22.78
C TYR A 299 -2.32 -2.11 24.01
N ARG A 300 -3.59 -2.50 23.82
CA ARG A 300 -4.54 -2.70 24.91
C ARG A 300 -4.15 -3.83 25.86
N SER A 301 -3.54 -4.91 25.36
CA SER A 301 -3.10 -6.01 26.21
C SER A 301 -1.79 -5.70 26.94
N LYS A 302 -0.92 -4.88 26.34
CA LYS A 302 0.42 -4.60 26.89
C LYS A 302 0.44 -3.44 27.89
N PHE A 303 -0.38 -2.41 27.68
CA PHE A 303 -0.34 -1.21 28.50
C PHE A 303 -1.67 -0.98 29.22
N VAL A 304 -1.66 -1.11 30.54
CA VAL A 304 -2.83 -0.83 31.39
C VAL A 304 -3.30 0.63 31.24
N SER A 305 -2.35 1.56 31.06
CA SER A 305 -2.61 2.99 30.85
C SER A 305 -2.95 3.37 29.41
N TYR A 306 -3.22 2.41 28.52
CA TYR A 306 -3.54 2.73 27.12
C TYR A 306 -4.85 3.53 27.00
N PRO A 307 -4.89 4.64 26.24
CA PRO A 307 -6.09 5.46 26.11
C PRO A 307 -7.27 4.67 25.52
N LYS A 308 -8.34 4.52 26.31
CA LYS A 308 -9.49 3.67 25.97
C LYS A 308 -10.38 4.26 24.87
N HIS A 309 -10.32 5.57 24.64
CA HIS A 309 -11.11 6.25 23.61
C HIS A 309 -10.55 6.04 22.19
N ARG A 310 -9.26 5.70 22.07
CA ARG A 310 -8.62 5.48 20.76
C ARG A 310 -9.24 4.30 20.03
N LYS A 311 -9.46 4.48 18.74
CA LYS A 311 -9.90 3.42 17.83
C LYS A 311 -8.70 2.74 17.15
N ALA A 312 -8.91 1.65 16.43
CA ALA A 312 -7.82 0.91 15.82
C ALA A 312 -7.26 1.64 14.59
N PHE A 313 -8.14 2.09 13.69
CA PHE A 313 -7.84 2.52 12.34
C PHE A 313 -8.63 3.74 11.87
N LEU A 314 -9.96 3.71 11.97
CA LEU A 314 -10.86 4.79 11.55
C LEU A 314 -11.31 5.60 12.77
N PRO A 315 -11.05 6.92 12.82
CA PRO A 315 -11.45 7.76 13.92
C PRO A 315 -12.94 7.62 14.20
N PHE A 316 -13.30 7.50 15.48
CA PHE A 316 -14.68 7.40 15.99
C PHE A 316 -15.46 6.13 15.58
N LEU A 317 -14.98 5.34 14.61
CA LEU A 317 -15.68 4.16 14.09
C LEU A 317 -15.00 2.84 14.47
N PHE A 318 -13.77 2.60 14.00
CA PHE A 318 -13.13 1.28 14.04
C PHE A 318 -11.70 1.33 14.56
#